data_AF-A0ABD5JRB0-F1
#
_entry.id   AF-A0ABD5JRB0-F1
#
_cell.length_a   1.000
_cell.length_b   1.000
_cell.length_c   1.000
_cell.angle_alpha   90.00
_cell.angle_beta   90.00
_cell.angle_gamma   90.00
#
_symmetry.space_group_name_H-M   'P 1'
#
loop_
_entity.id
_entity.type
_entity.pdbx_description
1 polymer ?
#
loop_
_entity_poly.entity_id
_entity_poly.type
_entity_poly.pdbx_seq_one_letter_code
_entity_poly.pdbx_strand_id
1 'polypeptide(L)'
;DWAEHHHDVALVDDTGQLLAKRRISDDVAGYRLLLDLLAEYGDTEDRPIPVAIETSRGLLVAALRQGKRQIFAVNPMAASRYRDR
;
A
#
# COMPACT_ATOMS: atom_id res chain seq x y z
N ASP A 1 17.74 14.78 3.35
CA ASP A 1 18.16 13.56 4.04
C ASP A 1 17.23 12.43 3.60
N TRP A 2 17.44 11.95 2.38
CA TRP A 2 16.39 11.40 1.49
C TRP A 2 16.70 9.96 1.12
N ALA A 3 16.73 9.12 2.14
CA ALA A 3 16.55 7.70 1.96
C ALA A 3 15.39 7.30 2.86
N GLU A 4 14.16 7.63 2.43
CA GLU A 4 12.96 7.06 3.04
C GLU A 4 12.95 5.56 2.72
N HIS A 5 13.64 4.78 3.55
CA HIS A 5 13.60 3.31 3.54
C HIS A 5 12.28 2.78 4.13
N HIS A 6 11.20 3.56 4.02
CA HIS A 6 9.92 3.22 4.60
C HIS A 6 8.76 3.72 3.72
N HIS A 7 7.64 3.03 3.82
CA HIS A 7 6.39 3.37 3.17
C HIS A 7 5.34 3.66 4.23
N ASP A 8 4.53 4.69 4.00
CA ASP A 8 3.31 4.92 4.75
C ASP A 8 2.15 4.16 4.09
N VAL A 9 1.47 3.34 4.88
CA VAL A 9 0.33 2.51 4.46
C VAL A 9 -0.91 2.98 5.18
N ALA A 10 -1.98 3.21 4.42
CA ALA A 10 -3.32 3.44 4.93
C ALA A 10 -4.28 2.42 4.31
N LEU A 11 -5.03 1.73 5.16
CA LEU A 11 -6.12 0.85 4.75
C LEU A 11 -7.44 1.57 5.02
N VAL A 12 -8.29 1.62 4.00
CA VAL A 12 -9.60 2.27 4.05
C VAL A 12 -10.70 1.29 3.62
N ASP A 13 -11.91 1.47 4.13
CA ASP A 13 -13.09 0.76 3.62
C ASP A 13 -13.64 1.40 2.33
N ASP A 14 -14.74 0.86 1.82
CA ASP A 14 -15.43 1.32 0.61
C ASP A 14 -16.10 2.70 0.77
N THR A 15 -16.31 3.16 2.01
CA THR A 15 -16.79 4.51 2.33
C THR A 15 -15.65 5.52 2.46
N GLY A 16 -14.40 5.05 2.44
CA GLY A 16 -13.20 5.87 2.66
C GLY A 16 -12.84 6.05 4.15
N GLN A 17 -13.47 5.32 5.07
CA GLN A 17 -13.10 5.33 6.48
C GLN A 17 -11.72 4.69 6.66
N LEU A 18 -10.83 5.36 7.39
CA LEU A 18 -9.52 4.82 7.76
C LEU A 18 -9.69 3.69 8.79
N LEU A 19 -9.35 2.46 8.38
CA LEU A 19 -9.38 1.28 9.23
C LEU A 19 -8.05 1.08 9.97
N ALA A 20 -6.93 1.31 9.27
CA ALA A 20 -5.60 1.16 9.83
C ALA A 20 -4.58 2.08 9.14
N LYS A 21 -3.55 2.49 9.89
CA LYS A 21 -2.40 3.22 9.36
C LYS A 21 -1.11 2.64 9.96
N ARG A 22 -0.10 2.41 9.12
CA ARG A 22 1.20 1.87 9.52
C ARG A 22 2.32 2.51 8.72
N ARG A 23 3.51 2.52 9.30
CA ARG A 23 4.77 2.80 8.60
C ARG A 23 5.55 1.49 8.55
N ILE A 24 5.95 1.08 7.35
CA ILE A 24 6.66 -0.19 7.11
C ILE A 24 8.00 0.09 6.43
N SER A 25 9.02 -0.74 6.66
CA SER A 25 10.30 -0.64 5.96
C SER A 25 10.20 -1.08 4.49
N ASP A 26 11.10 -0.60 3.64
CA ASP A 26 11.26 -1.08 2.25
C ASP A 26 12.14 -2.34 2.19
N ASP A 27 11.80 -3.33 3.00
CA ASP A 27 12.47 -4.62 3.07
C ASP A 27 11.47 -5.78 3.27
N VAL A 28 11.98 -7.00 3.44
CA VAL A 28 11.14 -8.19 3.63
C VAL A 28 10.32 -8.11 4.92
N ALA A 29 10.83 -7.47 5.98
CA ALA A 29 10.10 -7.32 7.23
C ALA A 29 8.89 -6.40 7.05
N GLY A 30 9.07 -5.26 6.36
CA GLY A 30 7.98 -4.37 6.02
C GLY A 30 6.95 -5.00 5.09
N TYR A 31 7.39 -5.81 4.11
CA TYR A 31 6.48 -6.55 3.25
C TYR A 31 5.61 -7.55 4.03
N ARG A 32 6.18 -8.28 5.00
CA ARG A 32 5.41 -9.19 5.86
C ARG A 32 4.38 -8.43 6.68
N LEU A 33 4.76 -7.30 7.28
CA LEU A 33 3.83 -6.45 8.03
C LEU A 33 2.65 -5.97 7.16
N LEU A 34 2.90 -5.69 5.88
CA LEU A 34 1.81 -5.37 4.95
C LEU A 34 0.89 -6.57 4.73
N LEU A 35 1.43 -7.77 4.49
CA LEU A 35 0.61 -8.96 4.26
C LEU A 35 -0.21 -9.34 5.50
N ASP A 36 0.39 -9.24 6.69
CA ASP A 36 -0.30 -9.50 7.96
C ASP A 36 -1.45 -8.51 8.16
N LEU A 37 -1.22 -7.22 7.89
CA LEU A 37 -2.27 -6.20 7.92
C LEU A 37 -3.39 -6.52 6.92
N LEU A 38 -3.08 -6.89 5.68
CA LEU A 38 -4.11 -7.22 4.70
C LEU A 38 -4.93 -8.45 5.14
N ALA A 39 -4.26 -9.48 5.66
CA ALA A 39 -4.91 -10.70 6.15
C ALA A 39 -5.84 -10.43 7.34
N GLU A 40 -5.45 -9.52 8.26
CA GLU A 40 -6.30 -9.07 9.37
C GLU A 40 -7.65 -8.52 8.90
N TYR A 41 -7.69 -7.93 7.70
CA TYR A 41 -8.89 -7.36 7.09
C TYR A 41 -9.50 -8.23 5.98
N GLY A 42 -9.18 -9.52 5.95
CA GLY A 42 -9.85 -10.51 5.11
C GLY A 42 -9.27 -10.66 3.69
N ASP A 43 -8.06 -10.17 3.45
CA ASP A 43 -7.33 -10.47 2.20
C ASP A 43 -7.08 -11.98 2.06
N THR A 44 -7.39 -12.50 0.88
CA THR A 44 -7.17 -13.91 0.51
C THR A 44 -6.76 -14.00 -0.96
N GLU A 45 -6.26 -15.16 -1.41
CA GLU A 45 -5.90 -15.36 -2.82
C GLU A 45 -7.09 -15.21 -3.79
N ASP A 46 -8.29 -15.62 -3.38
CA ASP A 46 -9.52 -15.53 -4.17
C ASP A 46 -10.17 -14.14 -4.12
N ARG A 47 -9.91 -13.39 -3.04
CA ARG A 47 -10.44 -12.04 -2.82
C ARG A 47 -9.34 -11.11 -2.31
N PRO A 48 -8.36 -10.79 -3.17
CA PRO A 48 -7.27 -9.90 -2.78
C PRO A 48 -7.80 -8.48 -2.63
N ILE A 49 -7.43 -7.81 -1.54
CA ILE A 49 -7.68 -6.40 -1.33
C ILE A 49 -6.86 -5.60 -2.36
N PRO A 50 -7.49 -4.72 -3.16
CA PRO A 50 -6.78 -3.90 -4.12
C PRO A 50 -5.83 -2.92 -3.46
N VAL A 51 -4.71 -2.60 -4.13
CA VAL A 51 -3.70 -1.69 -3.58
C VAL A 51 -3.44 -0.54 -4.55
N ALA A 52 -3.38 0.67 -3.99
CA ALA A 52 -3.00 1.88 -4.70
C ALA A 52 -1.59 2.31 -4.28
N ILE A 53 -0.71 2.60 -5.24
CA ILE A 53 0.70 2.97 -4.99
C ILE A 53 1.06 4.29 -5.69
N GLU A 54 1.72 5.20 -4.96
CA GLU A 54 2.24 6.47 -5.50
C GLU A 54 3.60 6.30 -6.22
N THR A 55 4.40 5.30 -5.82
CA THR A 55 5.77 5.08 -6.33
C THR A 55 5.86 3.80 -7.17
N SER A 56 6.65 3.82 -8.25
CA SER A 56 6.79 2.71 -9.20
C SER A 56 8.00 1.81 -8.97
N ARG A 57 8.79 2.03 -7.92
CA ARG A 57 10.11 1.42 -7.70
C ARG A 57 10.27 0.92 -6.26
N GLY A 58 11.08 -0.11 -6.04
CA GLY A 58 11.36 -0.69 -4.71
C GLY A 58 10.88 -2.13 -4.57
N LEU A 59 11.35 -2.82 -3.53
CA LEU A 59 11.05 -4.24 -3.30
C LEU A 59 9.54 -4.45 -3.15
N LEU A 60 8.89 -3.57 -2.39
CA LEU A 60 7.46 -3.66 -2.12
C LEU A 60 6.62 -3.63 -3.40
N VAL A 61 6.92 -2.68 -4.29
CA VAL A 61 6.21 -2.50 -5.56
C VAL A 61 6.45 -3.70 -6.48
N ALA A 62 7.68 -4.21 -6.54
CA ALA A 62 8.02 -5.38 -7.33
C ALA A 62 7.27 -6.63 -6.85
N ALA A 63 7.16 -6.81 -5.52
CA ALA A 63 6.44 -7.93 -4.92
C ALA A 63 4.92 -7.84 -5.13
N LEU A 64 4.32 -6.67 -4.91
CA LEU A 64 2.88 -6.46 -5.05
C LEU A 64 2.36 -6.62 -6.49
N ARG A 65 3.22 -6.39 -7.49
CA ARG A 65 2.89 -6.59 -8.91
C ARG A 65 2.81 -8.07 -9.31
N GLN A 66 3.23 -8.98 -8.46
CA GLN A 66 3.10 -10.41 -8.71
C GLN A 66 1.70 -10.90 -8.33
N GLY A 67 1.15 -11.82 -9.13
CA GLY A 67 -0.15 -12.45 -8.85
C GLY A 67 -1.35 -11.70 -9.42
N LYS A 68 -2.53 -11.94 -8.82
CA LYS A 68 -3.85 -11.49 -9.32
C LYS A 68 -4.37 -10.22 -8.66
N ARG A 69 -3.67 -9.68 -7.65
CA ARG A 69 -4.11 -8.49 -6.92
C ARG A 69 -4.19 -7.29 -7.87
N GLN A 70 -5.29 -6.55 -7.80
CA GLN A 70 -5.44 -5.33 -8.58
C GLN A 70 -4.55 -4.22 -8.00
N ILE A 71 -3.69 -3.64 -8.85
CA ILE A 71 -2.78 -2.57 -8.48
C ILE A 71 -3.13 -1.30 -9.25
N PHE A 72 -3.37 -0.20 -8.54
CA PHE A 72 -3.63 1.11 -9.10
C PHE A 72 -2.41 2.01 -8.94
N ALA A 73 -1.92 2.58 -10.04
CA ALA A 73 -0.92 3.62 -9.97
C ALA A 73 -1.58 4.96 -9.64
N VAL A 74 -1.13 5.61 -8.58
CA VAL A 74 -1.59 6.94 -8.17
C VAL A 74 -0.54 7.97 -8.58
N ASN A 75 -0.96 9.02 -9.26
CA ASN A 75 -0.06 10.13 -9.58
C ASN A 75 0.21 10.95 -8.29
N PRO A 76 1.46 11.05 -7.80
CA PRO A 76 1.78 11.78 -6.57
C PRO A 76 1.33 13.25 -6.63
N MET A 77 1.39 13.87 -7.82
CA MET A 77 0.93 15.24 -8.00
C MET A 77 -0.59 15.38 -7.90
N ALA A 78 -1.33 14.35 -8.32
CA ALA A 78 -2.77 14.33 -8.16
C ALA A 78 -3.16 14.08 -6.69
N ALA A 79 -2.47 13.15 -6.02
CA ALA A 79 -2.69 12.86 -4.60
C ALA A 79 -2.40 14.08 -3.71
N SER A 80 -1.29 14.79 -3.95
CA SER A 80 -0.96 16.01 -3.19
C SER A 80 -2.05 17.07 -3.31
N ARG A 81 -2.56 17.33 -4.52
CA ARG A 81 -3.64 18.30 -4.75
C ARG A 81 -4.95 17.94 -4.06
N TYR A 82 -5.18 16.65 -3.79
CA TYR A 82 -6.34 16.19 -3.04
C TYR A 82 -6.15 16.38 -1.53
N ARG A 83 -4.92 16.20 -1.02
CA ARG A 83 -4.59 16.45 0.40
C ARG A 83 -4.68 17.93 0.79
N ASP A 84 -4.47 18.85 -0.14
CA ASP A 84 -4.49 20.29 0.09
C ASP A 84 -5.91 20.91 0.09
N ARG A 85 -6.97 20.10 0.07
CA ARG A 85 -8.38 20.54 0.02
C ARG A 85 -9.13 20.31 1.33
#